data_AF-A0A931X6Q5-F1
#
_entry.id   AF-A0A931X6Q5-F1
#
_cell.length_a   1.000
_cell.length_b   1.000
_cell.length_c   1.000
_cell.angle_alpha   90.00
_cell.angle_beta   90.00
_cell.angle_gamma   90.00
#
_symmetry.space_group_name_H-M   'P 1'
#
loop_
_entity.id
_entity.type
_entity.pdbx_description
1 polymer ?
#
loop_
_entity_poly.entity_id
_entity_poly.type
_entity_poly.pdbx_seq_one_letter_code
_entity_poly.pdbx_strand_id
1 'polypeptide(L)'
;MSSEGSSESSRPPALYLNGLTLAGLALALVSLVTILFLVLIDVFAVRAKPYFGIFAYLIFPAVMILGLLIVPLGMLLERRRRRRRAPEAIPPLPRIDLNVPAHRNAVGLLLGFTALFLVLSSVGGYRAYQFSDSVTFCGEACHSVMKPEYTAYRLSPHARVPCVECHVGPGAT
;
A
#
# COMPACT_ATOMS: atom_id res chain seq x y z
N MET A 1 -15.09 -52.66 29.65
CA MET A 1 -13.75 -52.06 29.64
C MET A 1 -13.73 -50.92 28.64
N SER A 2 -13.46 -49.73 29.15
CA SER A 2 -13.37 -48.46 28.43
C SER A 2 -12.03 -48.33 27.69
N SER A 3 -12.01 -47.69 26.53
CA SER A 3 -10.86 -46.93 25.98
C SER A 3 -11.42 -46.04 24.85
N GLU A 4 -11.63 -44.77 25.17
CA GLU A 4 -10.74 -43.64 24.87
C GLU A 4 -11.08 -43.00 23.52
N GLY A 5 -12.08 -42.11 23.56
CA GLY A 5 -12.31 -41.13 22.51
C GLY A 5 -11.17 -40.11 22.51
N SER A 6 -10.45 -40.03 21.41
CA SER A 6 -9.48 -38.98 21.12
C SER A 6 -10.21 -37.64 21.06
N SER A 7 -10.16 -36.87 22.15
CA SER A 7 -10.54 -35.47 22.17
C SER A 7 -9.51 -34.67 21.38
N GLU A 8 -9.76 -34.58 20.08
CA GLU A 8 -9.05 -33.72 19.16
C GLU A 8 -9.20 -32.27 19.65
N SER A 9 -8.16 -31.77 20.35
CA SER A 9 -8.20 -30.42 20.91
C SER A 9 -8.22 -29.42 19.75
N SER A 10 -9.40 -28.92 19.41
CA SER A 10 -9.57 -27.87 18.42
C SER A 10 -9.00 -26.57 19.00
N ARG A 11 -7.68 -26.38 18.81
CA ARG A 11 -7.04 -25.08 19.09
C ARG A 11 -7.82 -24.02 18.31
N PRO A 12 -8.31 -22.96 18.96
CA PRO A 12 -9.05 -21.94 18.25
C PRO A 12 -8.15 -21.41 17.12
N PRO A 13 -8.69 -21.21 15.90
CA PRO A 13 -7.91 -20.74 14.77
C PRO A 13 -7.19 -19.47 15.17
N ALA A 14 -5.91 -19.40 14.82
CA ALA A 14 -5.05 -18.32 15.25
C ALA A 14 -5.63 -16.96 14.87
N LEU A 15 -5.35 -15.94 15.66
CA LEU A 15 -6.00 -14.61 15.56
C LEU A 15 -5.81 -13.93 14.19
N TYR A 16 -4.80 -14.36 13.42
CA TYR A 16 -4.49 -13.89 12.07
C TYR A 16 -5.35 -14.53 10.97
N LEU A 17 -6.07 -15.63 11.25
CA LEU A 17 -6.97 -16.34 10.34
C LEU A 17 -8.41 -15.81 10.45
N ASN A 18 -8.59 -14.48 10.46
CA ASN A 18 -9.90 -13.84 10.38
C ASN A 18 -10.21 -13.45 8.93
N GLY A 19 -11.48 -13.53 8.52
CA GLY A 19 -11.88 -13.14 7.15
C GLY A 19 -11.46 -11.71 6.80
N LEU A 20 -11.54 -10.78 7.77
CA LEU A 20 -11.14 -9.39 7.57
C LEU A 20 -9.61 -9.22 7.43
N THR A 21 -8.82 -9.98 8.19
CA THR A 21 -7.35 -9.94 8.09
C THR A 21 -6.87 -10.56 6.79
N LEU A 22 -7.50 -11.67 6.36
CA LEU A 22 -7.23 -12.31 5.07
C LEU A 22 -7.62 -11.41 3.89
N ALA A 23 -8.77 -10.71 3.98
CA ALA A 23 -9.18 -9.75 2.97
C ALA A 23 -8.20 -8.57 2.85
N GLY A 24 -7.75 -8.02 3.98
CA GLY A 24 -6.73 -6.96 4.00
C GLY A 24 -5.39 -7.42 3.40
N LEU A 25 -4.95 -8.63 3.73
CA LEU A 25 -3.73 -9.22 3.18
C LEU A 25 -3.83 -9.48 1.67
N ALA A 26 -4.94 -10.04 1.22
CA ALA A 26 -5.19 -10.28 -0.20
C ALA A 26 -5.22 -8.96 -0.99
N LEU A 27 -5.89 -7.93 -0.46
CA LEU A 27 -5.95 -6.60 -1.08
C LEU A 27 -4.55 -5.98 -1.19
N ALA A 28 -3.73 -6.07 -0.14
CA ALA A 28 -2.37 -5.55 -0.14
C ALA A 28 -1.47 -6.29 -1.16
N LEU A 29 -1.55 -7.63 -1.22
CA LEU A 29 -0.77 -8.45 -2.15
C LEU A 29 -1.15 -8.19 -3.61
N VAL A 30 -2.44 -8.16 -3.92
CA VAL A 30 -2.93 -7.87 -5.28
C VAL A 30 -2.50 -6.47 -5.71
N SER A 31 -2.60 -5.48 -4.81
CA SER A 31 -2.16 -4.12 -5.09
C SER A 31 -0.66 -4.06 -5.35
N LEU A 32 0.16 -4.75 -4.55
CA LEU A 32 1.62 -4.81 -4.73
C LEU A 32 2.00 -5.42 -6.09
N VAL A 33 1.42 -6.57 -6.44
CA VAL A 33 1.67 -7.22 -7.74
C VAL A 33 1.27 -6.31 -8.89
N THR A 34 0.14 -5.61 -8.76
CA THR A 34 -0.34 -4.67 -9.77
C THR A 34 0.60 -3.46 -9.91
N ILE A 35 1.08 -2.89 -8.80
CA ILE A 35 2.07 -1.80 -8.81
C ILE A 35 3.33 -2.25 -9.55
N LEU A 36 3.90 -3.40 -9.19
CA LEU A 36 5.12 -3.92 -9.82
C LEU A 36 4.94 -4.11 -11.33
N PHE A 37 3.79 -4.66 -11.75
CA PHE A 37 3.46 -4.84 -13.16
C PHE A 37 3.31 -3.50 -13.91
N LEU A 38 2.63 -2.53 -13.32
CA LEU A 38 2.43 -1.22 -13.96
C LEU A 38 3.72 -0.41 -14.04
N VAL A 39 4.56 -0.46 -12.99
CA VAL A 39 5.90 0.16 -13.01
C VAL A 39 6.77 -0.49 -14.07
N LEU A 40 6.68 -1.81 -14.25
CA LEU A 40 7.38 -2.50 -15.33
C LEU A 40 6.94 -1.97 -16.70
N ILE A 41 5.63 -1.83 -16.94
CA ILE A 41 5.14 -1.24 -18.19
C ILE A 41 5.62 0.20 -18.35
N ASP A 42 5.56 1.02 -17.30
CA ASP A 42 5.95 2.44 -17.34
C ASP A 42 7.44 2.62 -17.71
N VAL A 43 8.31 1.75 -17.19
CA VAL A 43 9.76 1.81 -17.45
C VAL A 43 10.13 1.25 -18.83
N PHE A 44 9.47 0.19 -19.29
CA PHE A 44 9.85 -0.50 -20.53
C PHE A 44 9.06 -0.08 -21.77
N ALA A 45 7.89 0.55 -21.61
CA ALA A 45 7.08 0.98 -22.75
C ALA A 45 7.57 2.32 -23.33
N VAL A 46 7.96 2.30 -24.60
CA VAL A 46 8.46 3.47 -25.35
C VAL A 46 7.42 4.62 -25.42
N ARG A 47 6.13 4.33 -25.27
CA ARG A 47 5.03 5.30 -25.23
C ARG A 47 3.97 4.89 -24.21
N ALA A 48 4.32 4.90 -22.92
CA ALA A 48 3.33 4.76 -21.86
C ALA A 48 2.38 5.96 -21.87
N LYS A 49 1.07 5.70 -21.81
CA LYS A 49 0.07 6.76 -21.69
C LYS A 49 0.05 7.29 -20.24
N PRO A 50 -0.26 8.59 -20.02
CA PRO A 50 -0.15 9.24 -18.71
C PRO A 50 -0.94 8.56 -17.56
N TYR A 51 -1.99 7.80 -17.88
CA TYR A 51 -2.78 7.11 -16.86
C TYR A 51 -1.98 6.03 -16.11
N PHE A 52 -0.99 5.40 -16.74
CA PHE A 52 -0.21 4.35 -16.08
C PHE A 52 0.51 4.88 -14.85
N GLY A 53 1.07 6.11 -14.94
CA GLY A 53 1.68 6.79 -13.80
C GLY A 53 0.69 7.10 -12.67
N ILE A 54 -0.51 7.60 -12.99
CA ILE A 54 -1.56 7.87 -11.99
C ILE A 54 -1.94 6.59 -11.23
N PHE A 55 -2.17 5.49 -11.95
CA PHE A 55 -2.54 4.23 -11.33
C PHE A 55 -1.38 3.65 -10.51
N ALA A 56 -0.17 3.59 -11.08
CA ALA A 56 1.00 2.98 -10.47
C ALA A 56 1.51 3.73 -9.23
N TYR A 57 1.52 5.07 -9.28
CA TYR A 57 2.16 5.89 -8.25
C TYR A 57 1.20 6.54 -7.26
N LEU A 58 -0.11 6.63 -7.58
CA LEU A 58 -1.11 7.24 -6.69
C LEU A 58 -2.14 6.23 -6.18
N ILE A 59 -2.90 5.62 -7.09
CA ILE A 59 -4.11 4.87 -6.72
C ILE A 59 -3.76 3.54 -6.06
N PHE A 60 -2.98 2.68 -6.72
CA PHE A 60 -2.67 1.36 -6.16
C PHE A 60 -1.84 1.42 -4.87
N PRO A 61 -0.88 2.36 -4.70
CA PRO A 61 -0.24 2.58 -3.40
C PRO A 61 -1.24 2.91 -2.29
N ALA A 62 -2.23 3.78 -2.54
CA ALA A 62 -3.27 4.09 -1.56
C ALA A 62 -4.12 2.86 -1.20
N VAL A 63 -4.48 2.03 -2.18
CA VAL A 63 -5.21 0.77 -1.94
C VAL A 63 -4.36 -0.24 -1.16
N MET A 64 -3.07 -0.34 -1.46
CA MET A 64 -2.13 -1.19 -0.71
C MET A 64 -2.06 -0.76 0.77
N ILE A 65 -1.94 0.55 1.03
CA ILE A 65 -1.94 1.11 2.38
C ILE A 65 -3.24 0.78 3.10
N LEU A 66 -4.39 0.95 2.45
CA LEU A 66 -5.69 0.60 3.01
C LEU A 66 -5.76 -0.90 3.37
N GLY A 67 -5.29 -1.79 2.48
CA GLY A 67 -5.21 -3.22 2.76
C GLY A 67 -4.36 -3.55 3.99
N LEU A 68 -3.20 -2.89 4.11
CA LEU A 68 -2.31 -3.04 5.27
C LEU A 68 -2.90 -2.50 6.57
N LEU A 69 -3.74 -1.46 6.52
CA LEU A 69 -4.46 -0.95 7.70
C LEU A 69 -5.62 -1.86 8.12
N ILE A 70 -6.25 -2.55 7.17
CA ILE A 70 -7.32 -3.53 7.45
C ILE A 70 -6.77 -4.74 8.23
N VAL A 71 -5.51 -5.16 8.02
CA VAL A 71 -4.91 -6.28 8.74
C VAL A 71 -4.88 -6.07 10.27
N PRO A 72 -4.25 -5.02 10.84
CA PRO A 72 -4.26 -4.80 12.28
C PRO A 72 -5.68 -4.49 12.77
N LEU A 73 -6.52 -3.80 12.00
CA LEU A 73 -7.92 -3.54 12.37
C LEU A 73 -8.69 -4.86 12.51
N GLY A 74 -8.52 -5.79 11.58
CA GLY A 74 -9.15 -7.11 11.63
C GLY A 74 -8.68 -7.97 12.80
N MET A 75 -7.40 -7.88 13.16
CA MET A 75 -6.86 -8.53 14.36
C MET A 75 -7.44 -7.91 15.63
N LEU A 76 -7.54 -6.57 15.70
CA LEU A 76 -8.08 -5.85 16.86
C LEU A 76 -9.57 -6.11 17.06
N LEU A 77 -10.35 -6.13 15.97
CA LEU A 77 -11.79 -6.43 16.01
C LEU A 77 -12.04 -7.87 16.43
N GLU A 78 -11.30 -8.84 15.86
CA GLU A 78 -11.42 -10.25 16.26
C GLU A 78 -11.01 -10.46 17.72
N ARG A 79 -9.93 -9.79 18.16
CA ARG A 79 -9.51 -9.80 19.56
C ARG A 79 -10.57 -9.24 20.49
N ARG A 80 -11.16 -8.07 20.15
CA ARG A 80 -12.26 -7.46 20.91
C ARG A 80 -13.47 -8.39 20.98
N ARG A 81 -13.81 -9.06 19.87
CA ARG A 81 -14.93 -10.01 19.80
C ARG A 81 -14.70 -11.23 20.69
N ARG A 82 -13.52 -11.86 20.63
CA ARG A 82 -13.19 -13.02 21.46
C ARG A 82 -13.08 -12.65 22.95
N ARG A 83 -12.52 -11.49 23.28
CA ARG A 83 -12.45 -11.01 24.67
C ARG A 83 -13.82 -10.74 25.28
N ARG A 84 -14.81 -10.29 24.50
CA ARG A 84 -16.20 -10.15 24.95
C ARG A 84 -16.87 -11.50 25.26
N ARG A 85 -16.41 -12.60 24.65
CA ARG A 85 -16.97 -13.96 24.85
C ARG A 85 -16.27 -14.74 25.96
N ALA A 86 -14.95 -14.57 26.12
CA ALA A 86 -14.14 -15.23 27.14
C ALA A 86 -13.06 -14.27 27.67
N PRO A 87 -13.36 -13.46 28.69
CA PRO A 87 -12.44 -12.45 29.23
C PRO A 87 -11.17 -13.03 29.85
N GLU A 88 -11.26 -14.21 30.47
CA GLU A 88 -10.14 -14.86 31.18
C GLU A 88 -9.16 -15.59 30.25
N ALA A 89 -9.62 -16.03 29.07
CA ALA A 89 -8.78 -16.79 28.13
C ALA A 89 -7.83 -15.92 27.31
N ILE A 90 -8.01 -14.58 27.31
CA ILE A 90 -7.24 -13.66 26.45
C ILE A 90 -6.59 -12.57 27.30
N PRO A 91 -5.25 -12.55 27.45
CA PRO A 91 -4.56 -11.52 28.21
C PRO A 91 -4.78 -10.11 27.61
N PRO A 92 -4.78 -9.06 28.46
CA PRO A 92 -5.10 -7.69 28.07
C PRO A 92 -4.11 -7.11 27.05
N LEU A 93 -2.83 -7.48 27.16
CA LEU A 93 -1.77 -7.11 26.24
C LEU A 93 -1.13 -8.36 25.61
N PRO A 94 -0.68 -8.27 24.35
CA PRO A 94 0.10 -9.35 23.76
C PRO A 94 1.42 -9.47 24.54
N ARG A 95 1.77 -10.67 25.00
CA ARG A 95 3.07 -10.92 25.64
C ARG A 95 4.12 -10.95 24.55
N ILE A 96 4.96 -9.94 24.45
CA ILE A 96 6.08 -9.91 23.49
C ILE A 96 7.31 -10.42 24.23
N ASP A 97 7.60 -11.71 24.06
CA ASP A 97 8.81 -12.31 24.63
C ASP A 97 9.85 -12.52 23.53
N LEU A 98 10.84 -11.63 23.47
CA LEU A 98 11.93 -11.70 22.50
C LEU A 98 12.87 -12.88 22.76
N ASN A 99 12.68 -13.70 23.78
CA ASN A 99 13.45 -14.92 23.96
C ASN A 99 12.85 -16.12 23.19
N VAL A 100 11.58 -16.02 22.80
CA VAL A 100 10.87 -17.05 22.05
C VAL A 100 11.14 -16.87 20.54
N PRO A 101 11.59 -17.92 19.81
CA PRO A 101 11.93 -17.80 18.39
C PRO A 101 10.74 -17.35 17.52
N ALA A 102 9.51 -17.74 17.87
CA ALA A 102 8.30 -17.30 17.16
C ALA A 102 8.09 -15.78 17.24
N HIS A 103 8.34 -15.17 18.41
CA HIS A 103 8.20 -13.72 18.61
C HIS A 103 9.34 -12.96 17.93
N ARG A 104 10.57 -13.49 17.99
CA ARG A 104 11.72 -12.95 17.25
C ARG A 104 11.45 -12.89 15.75
N ASN A 105 10.96 -13.99 15.18
CA ASN A 105 10.65 -14.06 13.75
C ASN A 105 9.51 -13.11 13.38
N ALA A 106 8.46 -13.02 14.21
CA ALA A 106 7.34 -12.10 13.96
C ALA A 106 7.77 -10.63 14.01
N VAL A 107 8.59 -10.24 14.99
CA VAL A 107 9.15 -8.88 15.10
C VAL A 107 10.11 -8.60 13.96
N GLY A 108 11.00 -9.54 13.62
CA GLY A 108 11.92 -9.39 12.48
C GLY A 108 11.18 -9.23 11.15
N LEU A 109 10.12 -10.00 10.93
CA LEU A 109 9.29 -9.90 9.73
C LEU A 109 8.51 -8.58 9.70
N LEU A 110 7.95 -8.14 10.84
CA LEU A 110 7.29 -6.83 10.94
C LEU A 110 8.26 -5.70 10.62
N LEU A 111 9.44 -5.67 11.25
CA LEU A 111 10.45 -4.64 11.01
C LEU A 111 10.95 -4.65 9.56
N GLY A 112 11.23 -5.83 9.01
CA GLY A 112 11.64 -5.98 7.61
C GLY A 112 10.56 -5.51 6.64
N PHE A 113 9.30 -5.88 6.89
CA PHE A 113 8.17 -5.43 6.08
C PHE A 113 7.94 -3.92 6.19
N THR A 114 8.03 -3.34 7.40
CA THR A 114 7.91 -1.90 7.62
C THR A 114 9.03 -1.13 6.91
N ALA A 115 10.29 -1.60 7.01
CA ALA A 115 11.40 -0.98 6.31
C ALA A 115 11.20 -1.01 4.79
N LEU A 116 10.82 -2.17 4.24
CA LEU A 116 10.52 -2.32 2.82
C LEU A 116 9.37 -1.40 2.39
N PHE A 117 8.28 -1.37 3.16
CA PHE A 117 7.13 -0.50 2.90
C PHE A 117 7.54 0.97 2.89
N LEU A 118 8.35 1.44 3.86
CA LEU A 118 8.82 2.82 3.90
C LEU A 118 9.68 3.18 2.68
N VAL A 119 10.57 2.29 2.25
CA VAL A 119 11.38 2.48 1.04
C VAL A 119 10.49 2.57 -0.19
N LEU A 120 9.57 1.61 -0.38
CA LEU A 120 8.65 1.60 -1.51
C LEU A 120 7.74 2.83 -1.53
N SER A 121 7.21 3.25 -0.37
CA SER A 121 6.39 4.44 -0.23
C SER A 121 7.17 5.72 -0.51
N SER A 122 8.43 5.81 -0.09
CA SER A 122 9.30 6.96 -0.38
C SER A 122 9.56 7.08 -1.87
N VAL A 123 9.95 5.97 -2.53
CA VAL A 123 10.19 5.94 -3.98
C VAL A 123 8.89 6.23 -4.75
N GLY A 124 7.77 5.62 -4.34
CA GLY A 124 6.46 5.86 -4.93
C GLY A 124 6.00 7.30 -4.81
N GLY A 125 6.16 7.91 -3.63
CA GLY A 125 5.86 9.31 -3.38
C GLY A 125 6.73 10.26 -4.21
N TYR A 126 8.03 9.98 -4.32
CA TYR A 126 8.92 10.76 -5.18
C TYR A 126 8.52 10.68 -6.67
N ARG A 127 8.16 9.49 -7.16
CA ARG A 127 7.68 9.30 -8.53
C ARG A 127 6.34 9.97 -8.77
N ALA A 128 5.42 9.91 -7.80
CA ALA A 128 4.14 10.61 -7.87
C ALA A 128 4.33 12.12 -7.97
N TYR A 129 5.24 12.68 -7.16
CA TYR A 129 5.60 14.10 -7.18
C TYR A 129 6.22 14.51 -8.54
N GLN A 130 7.21 13.76 -9.03
CA GLN A 130 7.81 14.00 -10.35
C GLN A 130 6.79 13.91 -11.49
N PHE A 131 5.81 13.00 -11.36
CA PHE A 131 4.72 12.89 -12.32
C PHE A 131 3.80 14.11 -12.28
N SER A 132 3.43 14.61 -11.09
CA SER A 132 2.60 15.82 -10.96
C SER A 132 3.28 17.07 -11.51
N ASP A 133 4.62 17.08 -11.53
CA ASP A 133 5.42 18.18 -12.08
C ASP A 133 5.62 18.10 -13.61
N SER A 134 5.20 17.00 -14.23
CA SER A 134 5.40 16.76 -15.65
C SER A 134 4.42 17.51 -16.55
N VAL A 135 4.86 17.88 -17.75
CA VAL A 135 4.00 18.47 -18.80
C VAL A 135 2.84 17.55 -19.16
N THR A 136 3.06 16.23 -19.13
CA THR A 136 2.02 15.22 -19.35
C THR A 136 0.89 15.33 -18.32
N PHE A 137 1.21 15.54 -17.05
CA PHE A 137 0.19 15.74 -16.03
C PHE A 137 -0.54 17.05 -16.25
N CYS A 138 0.18 18.17 -16.35
CA CYS A 138 -0.41 19.49 -16.49
C CYS A 138 -1.25 19.64 -17.77
N GLY A 139 -0.79 19.10 -18.91
CA GLY A 139 -1.41 19.31 -20.21
C GLY A 139 -2.36 18.21 -20.67
N GLU A 140 -2.14 16.96 -20.27
CA GLU A 140 -2.86 15.80 -20.81
C GLU A 140 -3.76 15.10 -19.79
N ALA A 141 -3.47 15.18 -18.48
CA ALA A 141 -4.34 14.56 -17.47
C ALA A 141 -5.68 15.30 -17.35
N CYS A 142 -5.65 16.63 -17.30
CA CYS A 142 -6.84 17.50 -17.28
C CYS A 142 -7.15 18.05 -18.67
N HIS A 143 -7.24 17.17 -19.67
CA HIS A 143 -7.30 17.52 -21.09
C HIS A 143 -8.44 18.47 -21.51
N SER A 144 -9.50 18.64 -20.71
CA SER A 144 -10.63 19.50 -21.07
C SER A 144 -10.34 20.95 -20.70
N VAL A 145 -9.88 21.17 -19.48
CA VAL A 145 -9.57 22.49 -18.92
C VAL A 145 -8.21 22.99 -19.42
N MET A 146 -7.22 22.09 -19.52
CA MET A 146 -5.85 22.45 -19.85
C MET A 146 -5.56 22.43 -21.36
N LYS A 147 -6.53 22.09 -22.21
CA LYS A 147 -6.34 22.03 -23.68
C LYS A 147 -5.81 23.33 -24.29
N PRO A 148 -6.37 24.51 -23.96
CA PRO A 148 -5.90 25.77 -24.56
C PRO A 148 -4.45 26.06 -24.18
N GLU A 149 -4.12 25.91 -22.89
CA GLU A 149 -2.78 26.13 -22.35
C GLU A 149 -1.77 25.13 -22.90
N TYR A 150 -2.12 23.83 -22.99
CA TYR A 150 -1.24 22.83 -23.58
C TYR A 150 -0.99 23.11 -25.07
N THR A 151 -2.00 23.58 -25.80
CA THR A 151 -1.83 23.96 -27.22
C THR A 151 -0.91 25.18 -27.36
N ALA A 152 -1.11 26.21 -26.53
CA ALA A 152 -0.25 27.39 -26.51
C ALA A 152 1.20 27.04 -26.12
N TYR A 153 1.39 26.21 -25.09
CA TYR A 153 2.69 25.68 -24.67
C TYR A 153 3.44 25.01 -25.83
N ARG A 154 2.76 24.13 -26.58
CA ARG A 154 3.34 23.38 -27.70
C ARG A 154 3.75 24.27 -28.89
N LEU A 155 3.09 25.43 -29.05
CA LEU A 155 3.40 26.41 -30.09
C LEU A 155 4.40 27.48 -29.61
N SER A 156 4.74 27.49 -28.32
CA SER A 156 5.64 28.47 -27.73
C SER A 156 7.13 28.05 -27.84
N PRO A 157 8.08 29.00 -27.73
CA PRO A 157 9.49 28.67 -27.60
C PRO A 157 9.82 27.89 -26.30
N HIS A 158 8.90 27.86 -25.33
CA HIS A 158 9.05 27.15 -24.05
C HIS A 158 8.53 25.72 -24.08
N ALA A 159 8.18 25.15 -25.26
CA ALA A 159 7.65 23.78 -25.40
C ALA A 159 8.58 22.65 -24.89
N ARG A 160 9.76 22.99 -24.38
CA ARG A 160 10.78 22.08 -23.83
C ARG A 160 11.06 22.32 -22.34
N VAL A 161 10.35 23.27 -21.72
CA VAL A 161 10.51 23.66 -20.31
C VAL A 161 9.30 23.15 -19.54
N PRO A 162 9.45 22.38 -18.45
CA PRO A 162 8.33 21.92 -17.64
C PRO A 162 7.43 23.07 -17.17
N CYS A 163 6.11 22.86 -17.16
CA CYS A 163 5.13 23.86 -16.74
C CYS A 163 5.43 24.43 -15.34
N VAL A 164 5.88 23.56 -14.43
CA VAL A 164 6.13 23.90 -13.02
C VAL A 164 7.31 24.84 -12.81
N GLU A 165 8.28 24.89 -13.73
CA GLU A 165 9.43 25.81 -13.62
C GLU A 165 8.98 27.27 -13.62
N CYS A 166 7.85 27.57 -14.26
CA CYS A 166 7.26 28.92 -14.29
C CYS A 166 6.01 29.06 -13.40
N HIS A 167 5.18 28.01 -13.27
CA HIS A 167 3.85 28.12 -12.65
C HIS A 167 3.75 27.66 -11.20
N VAL A 168 4.68 26.85 -10.71
CA VAL A 168 4.73 26.41 -9.30
C VAL A 168 5.85 27.15 -8.55
N GLY A 169 6.91 27.54 -9.27
CA GLY A 169 8.03 28.31 -8.74
C GLY A 169 9.01 27.44 -7.95
N PRO A 170 10.28 27.90 -7.77
CA PRO A 170 11.24 27.19 -6.93
C PRO A 170 10.79 27.25 -5.47
N GLY A 171 10.49 26.10 -4.86
CA GLY A 171 10.13 26.02 -3.43
C GLY A 171 8.76 25.44 -3.09
N ALA A 172 8.11 24.67 -3.96
CA ALA A 172 7.17 23.63 -3.52
C ALA A 172 7.91 22.43 -2.87
N THR A 173 8.88 22.77 -2.01
CA THR A 173 9.69 21.94 -1.12
C THR A 173 9.94 22.74 0.15
#